data_AF-A0A8H4XKL0-F1
#
_entry.id   AF-A0A8H4XKL0-F1
#
_cell.length_a   1.000
_cell.length_b   1.000
_cell.length_c   1.000
_cell.angle_alpha   90.00
_cell.angle_beta   90.00
_cell.angle_gamma   90.00
#
_symmetry.space_group_name_H-M   'P 1'
#
loop_
_entity.id
_entity.type
_entity.pdbx_description
1 polymer ?
#
loop_
_entity_poly.entity_id
_entity_poly.type
_entity_poly.pdbx_seq_one_letter_code
_entity_poly.pdbx_strand_id
1 'polypeptide(L)'
;MSNAKTHSVFPGFTALSNQVFVRTNEDIGKHELRPQDPRVIIIYSWGDALPKHITKYADGFRALVYHAKQIAVLSPIFEALSLGIDQRTQSMKVVTQEIVVEEIGSVTDDRILFHVMSNTVGINYAAVSL
;
A
#
# COMPACT_ATOMS: atom_id res chain seq x y z
N MET A 1 -24.99 24.50 3.91
CA MET A 1 -24.12 23.97 4.99
C MET A 1 -22.81 23.57 4.34
N SER A 2 -21.72 24.29 4.65
CA SER A 2 -20.43 24.16 3.99
C SER A 2 -19.73 22.87 4.42
N ASN A 3 -19.42 22.01 3.43
CA ASN A 3 -18.71 20.76 3.61
C ASN A 3 -17.30 21.06 4.14
N ALA A 4 -17.01 20.69 5.39
CA ALA A 4 -15.67 20.81 5.93
C ALA A 4 -14.75 19.90 5.08
N LYS A 5 -13.80 20.50 4.36
CA LYS A 5 -12.69 19.75 3.75
C LYS A 5 -11.89 19.17 4.91
N THR A 6 -12.21 17.95 5.31
CA THR A 6 -11.31 17.13 6.13
C THR A 6 -10.01 17.00 5.33
N HIS A 7 -8.97 17.71 5.76
CA HIS A 7 -7.62 17.50 5.23
C HIS A 7 -7.27 16.04 5.50
N SER A 8 -7.33 15.21 4.46
CA SER A 8 -6.86 13.83 4.55
C SER A 8 -5.39 13.84 4.95
N VAL A 9 -5.04 13.07 5.98
CA VAL A 9 -3.66 12.89 6.45
C VAL A 9 -2.79 12.27 5.34
N PHE A 10 -3.42 11.59 4.38
CA PHE A 10 -2.79 11.04 3.18
C PHE A 10 -3.71 11.23 1.97
N PRO A 11 -3.62 12.36 1.23
CA PRO A 11 -4.51 12.65 0.12
C PRO A 11 -4.57 11.53 -0.93
N GLY A 12 -5.79 11.18 -1.35
CA GLY A 12 -6.02 10.07 -2.30
C GLY A 12 -5.98 8.67 -1.68
N PHE A 13 -5.64 8.54 -0.39
CA PHE A 13 -5.66 7.27 0.33
C PHE A 13 -6.78 7.23 1.38
N THR A 14 -7.30 6.02 1.59
CA THR A 14 -8.21 5.64 2.66
C THR A 14 -7.42 4.89 3.72
N ALA A 15 -7.51 5.31 4.98
CA ALA A 15 -6.88 4.58 6.08
C ALA A 15 -7.69 3.32 6.42
N LEU A 16 -7.04 2.16 6.40
CA LEU A 16 -7.60 0.90 6.90
C LEU A 16 -7.16 0.64 8.35
N SER A 17 -6.00 1.17 8.73
CA SER A 17 -5.51 1.23 10.11
C SER A 17 -4.58 2.43 10.29
N ASN A 18 -3.96 2.57 11.47
CA ASN A 18 -2.92 3.58 11.69
C ASN A 18 -1.65 3.33 10.87
N GLN A 19 -1.45 2.08 10.40
CA GLN A 19 -0.29 1.68 9.62
C GLN A 19 -0.62 1.50 8.14
N VAL A 20 -1.84 1.09 7.79
CA VAL A 20 -2.17 0.66 6.41
C VAL A 20 -3.14 1.63 5.75
N PHE A 21 -2.77 2.08 4.56
CA PHE A 21 -3.53 3.02 3.75
C PHE A 21 -3.69 2.46 2.33
N VAL A 22 -4.87 2.62 1.72
CA VAL A 22 -5.18 2.11 0.39
C VAL A 22 -5.66 3.22 -0.54
N ARG A 23 -5.13 3.22 -1.75
CA ARG A 23 -5.63 4.01 -2.88
C ARG A 23 -6.07 3.05 -3.99
N THR A 24 -7.35 3.09 -4.30
CA THR A 24 -7.99 2.24 -5.30
C THR A 24 -7.50 2.57 -6.71
N ASN A 25 -7.81 1.68 -7.65
CA ASN A 25 -7.47 1.82 -9.05
C ASN A 25 -8.16 3.06 -9.63
N GLU A 26 -7.47 3.81 -10.48
CA GLU A 26 -8.10 4.85 -11.30
C GLU A 26 -8.56 4.21 -12.62
N ASP A 27 -9.72 4.65 -13.10
CA ASP A 27 -10.40 4.04 -14.25
C ASP A 27 -9.52 4.05 -15.50
N ILE A 28 -9.47 2.91 -16.20
CA ILE A 28 -8.51 2.59 -17.26
C ILE A 28 -8.75 3.43 -18.55
N GLY A 29 -9.81 4.22 -18.59
CA GLY A 29 -10.32 4.91 -19.78
C GLY A 29 -9.39 5.93 -20.46
N LYS A 30 -8.13 6.09 -20.02
CA LYS A 30 -7.15 7.01 -20.62
C LYS A 30 -5.83 6.39 -21.05
N HIS A 31 -5.53 5.15 -20.67
CA HIS A 31 -4.20 4.58 -20.88
C HIS A 31 -4.28 3.07 -21.16
N GLU A 32 -3.33 2.54 -21.94
CA GLU A 32 -3.24 1.10 -22.21
C GLU A 32 -2.58 0.37 -21.03
N LEU A 33 -3.04 -0.85 -20.74
CA LEU A 33 -2.39 -1.75 -19.78
C LEU A 33 -1.19 -2.40 -20.46
N ARG A 34 0.00 -2.33 -19.85
CA ARG A 34 1.16 -3.09 -20.36
C ARG A 34 1.13 -4.49 -19.76
N PRO A 35 1.53 -5.54 -20.51
CA PRO A 35 1.53 -6.92 -20.00
C PRO A 35 2.37 -7.17 -18.74
N GLN A 36 3.27 -6.25 -18.38
CA GLN A 36 4.17 -6.38 -17.23
C GLN A 36 3.75 -5.51 -16.04
N ASP A 37 2.67 -4.76 -16.16
CA ASP A 37 2.26 -3.83 -15.12
C ASP A 37 1.75 -4.58 -13.88
N PRO A 38 2.19 -4.18 -12.67
CA PRO A 38 1.67 -4.77 -11.45
C PRO A 38 0.23 -4.35 -11.22
N ARG A 39 -0.62 -5.28 -10.79
CA ARG A 39 -1.98 -4.99 -10.34
C ARG A 39 -1.98 -4.26 -9.00
N VAL A 40 -1.03 -4.62 -8.14
CA VAL A 40 -0.88 -4.03 -6.80
C VAL A 40 0.55 -3.57 -6.60
N ILE A 41 0.70 -2.34 -6.10
CA ILE A 41 1.97 -1.78 -5.65
C ILE A 41 1.87 -1.57 -4.14
N ILE A 42 2.77 -2.22 -3.40
CA ILE A 42 2.83 -2.11 -1.93
C ILE A 42 4.09 -1.33 -1.56
N ILE A 43 3.89 -0.20 -0.91
CA ILE A 43 4.95 0.71 -0.47
C ILE A 43 5.11 0.55 1.04
N TYR A 44 6.18 -0.14 1.44
CA TYR A 44 6.58 -0.21 2.83
C TYR A 44 7.53 0.95 3.13
N SER A 45 7.09 1.87 3.99
CA SER A 45 7.87 3.05 4.35
C SER A 45 9.15 2.70 5.12
N TRP A 46 9.93 3.68 5.53
CA TRP A 46 10.93 3.48 6.58
C TRP A 46 10.32 3.72 7.97
N GLY A 47 11.12 3.49 9.01
CA GLY A 47 10.74 3.69 10.41
C GLY A 47 10.26 5.11 10.68
N ASP A 48 9.09 5.23 11.32
CA ASP A 48 8.44 6.49 11.71
C ASP A 48 8.20 7.46 10.55
N ALA A 49 8.15 6.95 9.32
CA ALA A 49 7.72 7.74 8.18
C ALA A 49 6.27 8.18 8.35
N LEU A 50 6.00 9.44 8.02
CA LEU A 50 4.67 10.00 7.92
C LEU A 50 4.20 9.93 6.45
N PRO A 51 2.89 9.96 6.17
CA PRO A 51 2.35 9.94 4.81
C PRO A 51 3.04 10.91 3.85
N LYS A 52 3.24 12.17 4.29
CA LYS A 52 3.90 13.22 3.51
C LYS A 52 5.30 12.84 3.01
N HIS A 53 5.99 11.93 3.71
CA HIS A 53 7.34 11.49 3.32
C HIS A 53 7.32 10.47 2.18
N ILE A 54 6.23 9.70 2.06
CA ILE A 54 6.09 8.66 1.03
C ILE A 54 5.21 9.10 -0.15
N THR A 55 4.47 10.20 -0.04
CA THR A 55 3.58 10.73 -1.09
C THR A 55 4.27 10.82 -2.45
N LYS A 56 5.52 11.32 -2.51
CA LYS A 56 6.25 11.43 -3.79
C LYS A 56 6.46 10.08 -4.50
N TYR A 57 6.62 9.00 -3.75
CA TYR A 57 6.78 7.66 -4.31
C TYR A 57 5.43 7.10 -4.76
N ALA A 58 4.38 7.28 -3.95
CA ALA A 58 3.03 6.89 -4.32
C ALA A 58 2.56 7.59 -5.61
N ASP A 59 2.77 8.89 -5.72
CA ASP A 59 2.40 9.66 -6.91
C ASP A 59 3.29 9.29 -8.12
N GLY A 60 4.58 9.04 -7.90
CA GLY A 60 5.47 8.55 -8.96
C GLY A 60 5.02 7.21 -9.52
N PHE A 61 4.68 6.24 -8.66
CA PHE A 61 4.12 4.96 -9.10
C PHE A 61 2.76 5.13 -9.77
N ARG A 62 1.90 6.04 -9.29
CA ARG A 62 0.62 6.32 -9.93
C ARG A 62 0.81 6.88 -11.35
N ALA A 63 1.82 7.72 -11.56
CA ALA A 63 2.14 8.23 -12.89
C ALA A 63 2.70 7.14 -13.83
N LEU A 64 3.39 6.12 -13.30
CA LEU A 64 3.98 5.03 -14.09
C LEU A 64 3.02 3.86 -14.36
N VAL A 65 2.13 3.57 -13.41
CA VAL A 65 1.19 2.45 -13.42
C VAL A 65 -0.14 2.93 -12.83
N TYR A 66 -0.84 3.76 -13.61
CA TYR A 66 -2.05 4.48 -13.20
C TYR A 66 -3.21 3.60 -12.73
N HIS A 67 -3.29 2.35 -13.20
CA HIS A 67 -4.38 1.42 -12.87
C HIS A 67 -4.09 0.60 -11.60
N ALA A 68 -2.85 0.56 -11.11
CA ALA A 68 -2.51 -0.31 -9.99
C ALA A 68 -3.17 0.14 -8.67
N LYS A 69 -3.61 -0.83 -7.86
CA LYS A 69 -3.98 -0.56 -6.46
C LYS A 69 -2.71 -0.21 -5.72
N GLN A 70 -2.76 0.82 -4.88
CA GLN A 70 -1.61 1.18 -4.06
C GLN A 70 -1.94 0.93 -2.59
N ILE A 71 -1.10 0.14 -1.93
CA ILE A 71 -1.16 -0.08 -0.49
C ILE A 71 0.10 0.56 0.11
N ALA A 72 -0.07 1.51 1.01
CA ALA A 72 1.03 2.11 1.75
C ALA A 72 1.01 1.60 3.19
N VAL A 73 2.15 1.10 3.64
CA VAL A 73 2.34 0.56 4.99
C VAL A 73 3.36 1.43 5.71
N LEU A 74 2.88 2.22 6.66
CA LEU A 74 3.71 2.95 7.62
C LEU A 74 4.24 2.00 8.68
N SER A 75 5.45 2.26 9.15
CA SER A 75 6.14 1.38 10.09
C SER A 75 6.60 2.16 11.32
N PRO A 76 5.74 2.32 12.33
CA PRO A 76 6.14 2.88 13.61
C PRO A 76 7.21 1.98 14.25
N ILE A 77 8.40 2.51 14.51
CA ILE A 77 9.50 1.71 15.06
C ILE A 77 9.10 1.11 16.41
N PHE A 78 8.34 1.86 17.20
CA PHE A 78 7.84 1.40 18.49
C PHE A 78 7.00 0.11 18.36
N GLU A 79 6.11 0.02 17.36
CA GLU A 79 5.30 -1.18 17.13
C GLU A 79 6.16 -2.36 16.66
N ALA A 80 7.17 -2.11 15.82
CA ALA A 80 8.09 -3.15 15.39
C ALA A 80 8.88 -3.77 16.56
N LEU A 81 9.26 -2.96 17.56
CA LEU A 81 10.02 -3.38 18.74
C LEU A 81 9.16 -3.99 19.85
N SER A 82 7.91 -3.54 19.99
CA SER A 82 7.02 -3.94 21.09
C SER A 82 6.13 -5.14 20.77
N LEU A 83 5.82 -5.38 19.50
CA LEU A 83 4.92 -6.46 19.09
C LEU A 83 5.66 -7.77 18.82
N GLY A 84 5.08 -8.87 19.30
CA GLY A 84 5.50 -10.23 18.96
C GLY A 84 5.15 -10.60 17.50
N ILE A 85 5.68 -11.72 17.02
CA ILE A 85 5.48 -12.15 15.61
C ILE A 85 3.99 -12.33 15.27
N ASP A 86 3.21 -12.99 16.13
CA ASP A 86 1.78 -13.23 15.89
C ASP A 86 0.97 -11.93 15.81
N GLN A 87 1.32 -10.95 16.65
CA GLN A 87 0.67 -9.64 16.67
C GLN A 87 1.00 -8.84 15.41
N ARG A 88 2.24 -8.92 14.93
CA ARG A 88 2.65 -8.30 13.66
C ARG A 88 1.94 -8.94 12.47
N THR A 89 1.90 -10.28 12.42
CA THR A 89 1.16 -11.03 11.39
C THR A 89 -0.32 -10.64 11.40
N GLN A 90 -0.95 -10.58 12.58
CA GLN A 90 -2.35 -10.18 12.71
C GLN A 90 -2.58 -8.74 12.21
N SER A 91 -1.69 -7.81 12.55
CA SER A 91 -1.78 -6.41 12.13
C SER A 91 -1.64 -6.25 10.62
N MET A 92 -0.90 -7.15 9.96
CA MET A 92 -0.67 -7.13 8.52
C MET A 92 -1.70 -7.94 7.71
N LYS A 93 -2.62 -8.67 8.34
CA LYS A 93 -3.68 -9.43 7.62
C LYS A 93 -4.50 -8.57 6.67
N VAL A 94 -4.74 -7.31 7.03
CA VAL A 94 -5.48 -6.36 6.19
C VAL A 94 -4.78 -6.12 4.84
N VAL A 95 -3.45 -6.18 4.79
CA VAL A 95 -2.67 -6.06 3.54
C VAL A 95 -2.95 -7.27 2.65
N THR A 96 -2.87 -8.48 3.19
CA THR A 96 -3.15 -9.72 2.44
C THR A 96 -4.59 -9.77 1.93
N GLN A 97 -5.55 -9.35 2.75
CA GLN A 97 -6.97 -9.27 2.35
C GLN A 97 -7.16 -8.32 1.16
N GLU A 98 -6.53 -7.15 1.18
CA GLU A 98 -6.63 -6.18 0.08
C GLU A 98 -5.99 -6.64 -1.23
N ILE A 99 -4.99 -7.53 -1.16
CA ILE A 99 -4.38 -8.17 -2.33
C ILE A 99 -5.37 -9.16 -2.96
N VAL A 100 -6.00 -10.02 -2.15
CA VAL A 100 -6.79 -11.18 -2.61
C VAL A 100 -8.19 -10.80 -3.12
N VAL A 101 -8.77 -9.69 -2.66
CA VAL A 101 -10.17 -9.31 -2.94
C VAL A 101 -10.47 -8.96 -4.42
N GLU A 102 -9.47 -8.82 -5.30
CA GLU A 102 -9.71 -8.55 -6.73
C GLU A 102 -9.48 -9.80 -7.60
N GLU A 103 -10.47 -10.70 -7.64
CA GLU A 103 -10.66 -11.57 -8.81
C GLU A 103 -11.22 -10.74 -9.97
N ILE A 104 -10.37 -9.98 -10.64
CA ILE A 104 -10.70 -9.47 -11.98
C ILE A 104 -10.27 -10.56 -12.95
N GLY A 105 -11.25 -11.16 -13.60
CA GLY A 105 -11.07 -12.25 -14.55
C GLY A 105 -10.04 -11.93 -15.65
N SER A 106 -9.52 -13.02 -16.22
CA SER A 106 -8.55 -13.07 -17.32
C SER A 106 -7.08 -12.86 -16.92
N VAL A 107 -6.48 -13.99 -16.57
CA VAL A 107 -5.05 -14.32 -16.52
C VAL A 107 -4.24 -13.67 -17.66
N THR A 108 -3.37 -12.72 -17.32
CA THR A 108 -1.98 -12.67 -17.79
C THR A 108 -1.14 -12.01 -16.70
N ASP A 109 -0.37 -12.81 -15.95
CA ASP A 109 0.57 -12.43 -14.88
C ASP A 109 0.03 -11.51 -13.77
N ASP A 110 -0.57 -12.09 -12.71
CA ASP A 110 -0.89 -11.38 -11.46
C ASP A 110 0.40 -10.98 -10.73
N ARG A 111 0.87 -9.77 -11.02
CA ARG A 111 2.12 -9.22 -10.49
C ARG A 111 1.83 -8.25 -9.35
N ILE A 112 2.54 -8.45 -8.25
CA ILE A 112 2.57 -7.53 -7.11
C ILE A 112 3.97 -6.95 -7.02
N LEU A 113 4.07 -5.62 -6.99
CA LEU A 113 5.34 -4.94 -6.80
C LEU A 113 5.48 -4.49 -5.35
N PHE A 114 6.54 -4.92 -4.70
CA PHE A 114 6.89 -4.54 -3.34
C PHE A 114 8.01 -3.51 -3.36
N HIS A 115 7.74 -2.29 -2.89
CA HIS A 115 8.75 -1.26 -2.66
C HIS A 115 9.06 -1.16 -1.16
N VAL A 116 10.13 -1.85 -0.74
CA VAL A 116 10.57 -1.87 0.67
C VAL A 116 11.71 -0.88 0.85
N MET A 117 11.45 0.20 1.59
CA MET A 117 12.37 1.35 1.67
C MET A 117 13.45 1.23 2.74
N SER A 118 13.36 0.26 3.65
CA SER A 118 14.35 0.05 4.71
C SER A 118 14.37 -1.39 5.20
N ASN A 119 15.56 -1.88 5.59
CA ASN A 119 15.76 -3.21 6.16
C ASN A 119 14.96 -3.43 7.45
N THR A 120 14.85 -2.40 8.31
CA THR A 120 14.06 -2.48 9.55
C THR A 120 12.58 -2.71 9.26
N VAL A 121 12.10 -2.22 8.12
CA VAL A 121 10.70 -2.40 7.70
C VAL A 121 10.50 -3.69 6.90
N GLY A 122 11.58 -4.35 6.48
CA GLY A 122 11.54 -5.73 5.99
C GLY A 122 10.85 -6.70 6.96
N ILE A 123 10.78 -6.38 8.26
CA ILE A 123 10.02 -7.15 9.26
C ILE A 123 8.51 -7.13 8.95
N ASN A 124 7.94 -5.99 8.57
CA ASN A 124 6.52 -5.88 8.21
C ASN A 124 6.23 -6.61 6.88
N TYR A 125 7.15 -6.53 5.92
CA TYR A 125 7.07 -7.30 4.69
C TYR A 125 7.12 -8.82 4.95
N ALA A 126 8.05 -9.27 5.80
CA ALA A 126 8.16 -10.68 6.18
C ALA A 126 6.90 -11.18 6.90
N ALA A 127 6.23 -10.32 7.68
CA ALA A 127 4.97 -10.67 8.34
C ALA A 127 3.78 -10.88 7.38
N VAL A 128 3.86 -10.37 6.15
CA VAL A 128 2.89 -10.64 5.07
C VAL A 128 3.22 -11.94 4.32
N SER A 129 4.42 -12.50 4.51
CA SER A 129 4.95 -13.63 3.72
C SER A 129 4.74 -15.03 4.34
N LEU A 130 3.76 -15.22 5.23
CA LEU A 130 3.44 -16.49 5.90
C LEU A 130 2.07 -17.03 5.51
#